data_AF-A0A1H0NVV3-F1
#
_entry.id   AF-A0A1H0NVV3-F1
#
_cell.length_a   1.000
_cell.length_b   1.000
_cell.length_c   1.000
_cell.angle_alpha   90.00
_cell.angle_beta   90.00
_cell.angle_gamma   90.00
#
_symmetry.space_group_name_H-M   'P 1'
#
loop_
_entity.id
_entity.type
_entity.pdbx_description
1 polymer ?
#
loop_
_entity_poly.entity_id
_entity_poly.type
_entity_poly.pdbx_seq_one_letter_code
_entity_poly.pdbx_strand_id
1 'polypeptide(L)'
;MGRLIYRDRASFDIDDRILAHLRIVVMNKLRRNEGFMLQLPVNEGVRQASLWIHASNALVLQFYGGREPAIDRALVDQMMHDASGADGLTLTAAGIAPATTAPPRQPVGGRSA
;
A
#
# COMPACT_ATOMS: atom_id res chain seq x y z
N MET A 1 6.27 -15.51 3.07
CA MET A 1 5.03 -14.71 3.12
C MET A 1 4.95 -14.10 4.49
N GLY A 2 4.76 -12.79 4.56
CA GLY A 2 4.57 -12.01 5.77
C GLY A 2 3.12 -11.54 5.89
N ARG A 3 2.82 -10.80 6.96
CA ARG A 3 1.46 -10.32 7.22
C ARG A 3 1.46 -8.87 7.66
N LEU A 4 0.60 -8.08 7.02
CA LEU A 4 0.20 -6.76 7.50
C LEU A 4 -1.07 -6.92 8.33
N ILE A 5 -1.02 -6.45 9.57
CA ILE A 5 -2.17 -6.41 10.47
C ILE A 5 -2.50 -4.95 10.70
N TYR A 6 -3.66 -4.54 10.24
CA TYR A 6 -4.15 -3.18 10.41
C TYR A 6 -5.28 -3.18 11.44
N ARG A 7 -5.03 -2.49 12.55
CA ARG A 7 -5.89 -2.57 13.75
C ARG A 7 -6.08 -4.03 14.19
N ASP A 8 -7.11 -4.32 14.96
CA ASP A 8 -7.41 -5.63 15.55
C ASP A 8 -8.27 -6.54 14.65
N ARG A 9 -8.58 -6.13 13.41
CA ARG A 9 -9.61 -6.80 12.59
C ARG A 9 -9.21 -7.17 11.18
N ALA A 10 -8.18 -6.57 10.60
CA ALA A 10 -7.82 -6.79 9.21
C ALA A 10 -6.39 -7.33 9.09
N SER A 11 -6.25 -8.50 8.47
CA SER A 11 -4.96 -9.11 8.15
C SER A 11 -4.82 -9.36 6.66
N PHE A 12 -3.67 -9.01 6.11
CA PHE A 12 -3.35 -9.17 4.69
C PHE A 12 -2.04 -9.93 4.56
N ASP A 13 -2.06 -11.03 3.82
CA ASP A 13 -0.84 -11.77 3.49
C ASP A 13 -0.13 -11.05 2.33
N ILE A 14 1.18 -10.81 2.51
CA ILE A 14 2.01 -10.05 1.56
C ILE A 14 3.32 -10.81 1.40
N ASP A 15 3.88 -10.82 0.19
CA ASP A 15 5.22 -11.35 -0.04
C ASP A 15 6.25 -10.65 0.85
N ASP A 16 7.18 -11.40 1.46
CA ASP A 16 8.13 -10.85 2.43
C ASP A 16 9.01 -9.77 1.81
N ARG A 17 9.40 -9.92 0.53
CA ARG A 17 10.17 -8.90 -0.18
C ARG A 17 9.35 -7.61 -0.22
N ILE A 18 8.12 -7.64 -0.70
CA ILE A 18 7.27 -6.44 -0.78
C ILE A 18 7.02 -5.85 0.62
N LEU A 19 6.75 -6.68 1.62
CA LEU A 19 6.53 -6.26 3.00
C LEU A 19 7.76 -5.54 3.59
N ALA A 20 8.97 -6.00 3.27
CA ALA A 20 10.21 -5.36 3.73
C ALA A 20 10.39 -3.96 3.15
N HIS A 21 10.01 -3.73 1.88
CA HIS A 21 10.06 -2.41 1.26
C HIS A 21 8.95 -1.51 1.81
N LEU A 22 7.74 -2.05 1.97
CA LEU A 22 6.62 -1.35 2.59
C LEU A 22 6.98 -0.88 4.01
N ARG A 23 7.66 -1.71 4.80
CA ARG A 23 8.16 -1.33 6.15
C ARG A 23 9.00 -0.06 6.09
N ILE A 24 9.91 0.06 5.13
CA ILE A 24 10.77 1.24 4.97
C ILE A 24 9.94 2.47 4.62
N VAL A 25 9.01 2.35 3.66
CA VAL A 25 8.11 3.45 3.23
C VAL A 25 7.25 3.93 4.39
N VAL A 26 6.59 3.02 5.09
CA VAL A 26 5.76 3.31 6.27
C VAL A 26 6.58 4.04 7.32
N MET A 27 7.75 3.51 7.68
CA MET A 27 8.61 4.13 8.70
C MET A 27 9.05 5.55 8.30
N ASN A 28 9.44 5.75 7.04
CA ASN A 28 9.87 7.06 6.55
C ASN A 28 8.74 8.10 6.57
N LYS A 29 7.54 7.72 6.12
CA LYS A 29 6.39 8.64 6.07
C LYS A 29 5.83 8.93 7.47
N LEU A 30 5.66 7.91 8.31
CA LEU A 30 5.12 8.09 9.66
C LEU A 30 6.05 8.87 10.60
N ARG A 31 7.37 8.76 10.45
CA ARG A 31 8.34 9.63 11.16
C ARG A 31 8.17 11.12 10.85
N ARG A 32 7.61 11.44 9.69
CA ARG A 32 7.30 12.81 9.23
C ARG A 32 5.82 13.17 9.45
N ASN A 33 5.08 12.33 10.17
CA ASN A 33 3.63 12.41 10.35
C ASN A 33 2.85 12.54 9.02
N GLU A 34 3.37 11.91 7.97
CA GLU A 34 2.78 11.92 6.64
C GLU A 34 1.95 10.65 6.46
N GLY A 35 0.64 10.76 6.62
CA GLY A 35 -0.28 9.66 6.34
C GLY A 35 -0.47 9.43 4.85
N PHE A 36 -0.83 8.21 4.45
CA PHE A 36 -1.08 7.88 3.05
C PHE A 36 -2.10 6.76 2.91
N MET A 37 -2.70 6.66 1.71
CA MET A 37 -3.59 5.56 1.35
C MET A 37 -2.77 4.36 0.86
N LEU A 38 -3.02 3.18 1.40
CA LEU A 38 -2.47 1.92 0.95
C LEU A 38 -3.59 1.04 0.40
N GLN A 39 -3.48 0.62 -0.85
CA GLN A 39 -4.44 -0.26 -1.51
C GLN A 39 -3.84 -1.65 -1.66
N LEU A 40 -4.59 -2.70 -1.32
CA LEU A 40 -4.13 -4.09 -1.41
C LEU A 40 -5.24 -4.99 -1.97
N PRO A 41 -4.91 -6.05 -2.73
CA PRO A 41 -5.89 -7.06 -3.11
C PRO A 41 -6.43 -7.78 -1.86
N VAL A 42 -7.70 -8.19 -1.92
CA VAL A 42 -8.35 -9.01 -0.90
C VAL A 42 -8.83 -10.29 -1.56
N ASN A 43 -8.59 -11.43 -0.93
CA ASN A 43 -9.23 -12.68 -1.33
C ASN A 43 -10.62 -12.69 -0.67
N GLU A 44 -11.67 -13.22 -1.33
CA GLU A 44 -13.09 -13.24 -0.89
C GLU A 44 -14.03 -12.20 -1.55
N GLY A 45 -13.90 -11.97 -2.86
CA GLY A 45 -14.93 -11.27 -3.66
C GLY A 45 -14.88 -9.73 -3.62
N VAL A 46 -14.14 -9.14 -2.68
CA VAL A 46 -13.75 -7.72 -2.69
C VAL A 46 -12.48 -7.59 -3.52
N ARG A 47 -12.47 -6.75 -4.57
CA ARG A 47 -11.31 -6.64 -5.46
C ARG A 47 -10.08 -6.03 -4.79
N GLN A 48 -10.28 -5.01 -3.95
CA GLN A 48 -9.23 -4.30 -3.22
C GLN A 48 -9.75 -3.68 -1.93
N ALA A 49 -8.88 -3.60 -0.91
CA ALA A 49 -9.07 -2.83 0.30
C ALA A 49 -8.22 -1.56 0.26
N SER A 50 -8.76 -0.46 0.77
CA SER A 50 -8.05 0.82 0.93
C SER A 50 -7.87 1.10 2.43
N LEU A 51 -6.61 1.17 2.88
CA LEU A 51 -6.22 1.39 4.25
C LEU A 51 -5.61 2.78 4.41
N TRP A 52 -6.11 3.55 5.38
CA TRP A 52 -5.47 4.80 5.78
C TRP A 52 -4.33 4.55 6.77
N ILE A 53 -3.09 4.76 6.33
CA ILE A 53 -1.91 4.57 7.18
C ILE A 53 -1.54 5.90 7.85
N HIS A 54 -1.52 5.92 9.18
CA HIS A 54 -1.21 7.12 9.97
C HIS A 54 -0.61 6.72 11.32
N ALA A 55 0.20 7.60 11.92
CA ALA A 55 0.95 7.32 13.15
C ALA A 55 0.05 7.03 14.37
N SER A 56 -1.21 7.51 14.34
CA SER A 56 -2.20 7.25 15.40
C SER A 56 -2.93 5.90 15.26
N ASN A 57 -2.70 5.14 14.17
CA ASN A 57 -3.33 3.85 13.94
C ASN A 57 -2.35 2.72 14.25
N ALA A 58 -2.79 1.70 14.98
CA ALA A 58 -1.99 0.50 15.20
C ALA A 58 -1.79 -0.28 13.89
N LEU A 59 -0.52 -0.56 13.58
CA LEU A 59 -0.08 -1.30 12.40
C LEU A 59 1.02 -2.28 12.83
N VAL A 60 0.87 -3.55 12.47
CA VAL A 60 1.88 -4.57 12.71
C VAL A 60 2.32 -5.15 11.37
N LEU A 61 3.63 -5.27 11.17
CA LEU A 61 4.24 -5.95 10.03
C LEU A 61 4.98 -7.18 10.57
N GLN A 62 4.46 -8.37 10.28
CA GLN A 62 5.00 -9.64 10.76
C GLN A 62 5.71 -10.38 9.62
N PHE A 63 6.90 -10.89 9.90
CA PHE A 63 7.70 -11.69 8.97
C PHE A 63 7.84 -13.10 9.55
N TYR A 64 7.59 -14.13 8.74
CA TYR A 64 7.65 -15.53 9.17
C TYR A 64 8.88 -16.28 8.66
N GLY A 65 9.66 -15.67 7.74
CA GLY A 65 10.91 -16.23 7.22
C GLY A 65 12.12 -15.91 8.09
N GLY A 66 13.12 -16.80 8.08
CA GLY A 66 14.36 -16.61 8.85
C GLY A 66 15.45 -15.77 8.17
N ARG A 67 15.30 -15.46 6.87
CA ARG A 67 16.25 -14.63 6.10
C ARG A 67 15.61 -13.28 5.77
N GLU A 68 16.31 -12.20 6.07
CA GLU A 68 15.85 -10.86 5.72
C GLU A 68 15.89 -10.66 4.19
N PRO A 69 14.79 -10.20 3.57
CA PRO A 69 14.76 -9.95 2.12
C PRO A 69 15.76 -8.88 1.71
N ALA A 70 16.40 -9.06 0.55
CA ALA A 70 17.25 -8.03 -0.03
C ALA A 70 16.42 -6.79 -0.39
N ILE A 71 16.93 -5.61 -0.02
CA ILE A 71 16.27 -4.34 -0.29
C ILE A 71 16.71 -3.79 -1.66
N ASP A 72 15.72 -3.56 -2.51
CA ASP A 72 15.81 -2.89 -3.79
C ASP A 72 15.48 -1.41 -3.61
N ARG A 73 16.51 -0.55 -3.75
CA ARG A 73 16.36 0.90 -3.54
C ARG A 73 15.42 1.54 -4.55
N ALA A 74 15.50 1.12 -5.82
CA ALA A 74 14.64 1.67 -6.87
C ALA A 74 13.16 1.39 -6.57
N LEU A 75 12.88 0.21 -6.01
CA LEU A 75 11.53 -0.13 -5.59
C LEU A 75 11.06 0.72 -4.41
N VAL A 76 11.91 0.94 -3.39
CA VAL A 76 11.57 1.82 -2.27
C VAL A 76 11.27 3.23 -2.76
N ASP A 77 12.08 3.76 -3.67
CA ASP A 77 11.92 5.11 -4.21
C ASP A 77 10.60 5.25 -4.99
N GLN A 78 10.27 4.24 -5.82
CA GLN A 78 8.98 4.18 -6.51
C GLN A 78 7.81 4.13 -5.52
N MET A 79 7.86 3.27 -4.51
CA MET A 79 6.80 3.18 -3.50
C MET A 79 6.65 4.47 -2.70
N MET A 80 7.76 5.15 -2.38
CA MET A 80 7.75 6.45 -1.71
C MET A 80 7.09 7.52 -2.57
N HIS A 81 7.38 7.52 -3.88
CA HIS A 81 6.76 8.44 -4.84
C HIS A 81 5.25 8.22 -4.90
N ASP A 82 4.82 6.97 -5.12
CA ASP A 82 3.40 6.62 -5.25
C ASP A 82 2.63 6.91 -3.95
N ALA A 83 3.19 6.54 -2.79
CA ALA A 83 2.59 6.83 -1.49
C ALA A 83 2.45 8.33 -1.20
N SER A 84 3.13 9.20 -1.93
CA SER A 84 3.00 10.67 -1.82
C SER A 84 1.98 11.25 -2.81
N GLY A 85 1.51 10.45 -3.77
CA GLY A 85 0.52 10.83 -4.77
C GLY A 85 -0.91 10.82 -4.26
N ALA A 86 -1.82 11.40 -5.05
CA ALA A 86 -3.24 11.55 -4.69
C ALA A 86 -3.97 10.19 -4.53
N ASP A 87 -3.57 9.17 -5.28
CA ASP A 87 -4.17 7.83 -5.24
C ASP A 87 -3.52 6.92 -4.17
N GLY A 88 -2.37 7.34 -3.63
CA GLY A 88 -1.58 6.57 -2.67
C GLY A 88 -0.81 5.41 -3.31
N LEU A 89 -0.46 4.43 -2.48
CA LEU A 89 0.33 3.27 -2.88
C LEU A 89 -0.56 2.05 -3.11
N THR A 90 -0.48 1.45 -4.30
CA THR A 90 -1.24 0.23 -4.64
C THR A 90 -0.31 -0.98 -4.74
N LEU A 91 -0.56 -1.99 -3.91
CA LEU A 91 0.10 -3.29 -4.02
C LEU A 91 -0.72 -4.23 -4.92
N THR A 92 -0.03 -5.13 -5.60
CA THR A 92 -0.61 -6.21 -6.42
C THR A 92 -0.10 -7.56 -5.92
N ALA A 93 -0.77 -8.64 -6.34
CA ALA A 93 -0.33 -10.00 -6.01
C ALA A 93 1.10 -10.33 -6.49
N ALA A 94 1.61 -9.61 -7.49
CA ALA A 94 2.95 -9.78 -8.04
C ALA A 94 3.97 -8.71 -7.61
N GLY A 95 3.57 -7.67 -6.86
CA GLY A 95 4.44 -6.54 -6.53
C GLY A 95 3.69 -5.23 -6.25
N ILE A 96 4.11 -4.12 -6.88
CA ILE A 96 3.41 -2.83 -6.84
C ILE A 96 2.69 -2.64 -8.17
N ALA A 97 1.49 -2.06 -8.16
CA ALA A 97 0.81 -1.73 -9.41
C ALA A 97 1.64 -0.66 -10.13
N PRO A 98 1.80 -0.72 -11.47
CA PRO A 98 2.32 0.43 -12.18
C PRO A 98 1.47 1.65 -11.83
N ALA A 99 2.11 2.81 -11.63
CA ALA A 99 1.43 4.07 -11.35
C ALA A 99 0.27 4.21 -12.34
N THR A 100 -0.96 4.08 -11.81
CA THR A 100 -2.14 4.18 -12.66
C THR A 100 -2.24 5.64 -13.06
N THR A 101 -1.85 5.95 -14.29
CA THR A 101 -2.38 7.12 -14.99
C THR A 101 -3.87 6.88 -15.09
N ALA A 102 -4.62 7.32 -14.06
CA ALA A 102 -6.07 7.31 -14.11
C ALA A 102 -6.46 8.07 -15.39
N PRO A 103 -7.22 7.46 -16.32
CA PRO A 103 -7.76 8.23 -17.43
C PRO A 103 -8.58 9.38 -16.83
N PRO A 104 -8.52 10.59 -17.41
CA PRO A 104 -9.25 11.73 -16.89
C PRO A 104 -10.71 11.30 -16.69
N ARG A 105 -11.23 11.47 -15.46
CA ARG A 105 -12.64 11.21 -15.15
C ARG A 105 -13.45 12.05 -16.14
N GLN A 106 -14.05 11.41 -17.15
CA GLN A 106 -15.00 12.10 -18.01
C GLN A 106 -16.14 12.57 -17.09
N PRO A 107 -16.49 13.87 -17.10
CA PRO A 107 -17.62 14.35 -16.33
C PRO A 107 -18.86 13.58 -16.79
N VAL A 108 -19.51 12.90 -15.85
CA VAL A 108 -20.81 12.28 -16.05
C VAL A 108 -21.76 13.38 -16.54
N GLY A 109 -22.28 13.20 -17.75
CA GLY A 109 -22.92 14.24 -18.54
C GLY A 109 -23.97 15.04 -17.79
N GLY A 110 -23.93 16.36 -18.00
CA GLY A 110 -25.02 17.25 -17.68
C GLY A 110 -26.25 16.87 -18.50
N ARG A 111 -27.23 16.25 -17.86
CA ARG A 111 -28.62 16.28 -18.32
C ARG A 111 -29.13 17.69 -18.08
N SER A 112 -29.18 18.50 -19.15
CA SER A 112 -30.07 19.65 -19.19
C SER A 112 -31.40 19.23 -19.79
N ALA A 113 -32.46 19.66 -19.12
CA ALA A 113 -33.87 19.46 -19.42
C ALA A 113 -34.30 20.11 -20.74
#